data_AF-A0A7Y1UAQ4-F1
#
_entry.id   AF-A0A7Y1UAQ4-F1
#
_cell.length_a   1.000
_cell.length_b   1.000
_cell.length_c   1.000
_cell.angle_alpha   90.00
_cell.angle_beta   90.00
_cell.angle_gamma   90.00
#
_symmetry.space_group_name_H-M   'P 1'
#
loop_
_entity.id
_entity.type
_entity.pdbx_description
1 polymer ?
#
loop_
_entity_poly.entity_id
_entity_poly.type
_entity_poly.pdbx_seq_one_letter_code
_entity_poly.pdbx_strand_id
1 'polypeptide(L)'
;MCALATIYYFGFLLFNGIRFRDIFKRHAYKHTNAKRVIGTIGLGFALSAIIIGVLFKLQFWTGAEFNLLIGFIFTGIIFLIAFPFYLRNKTAFYNRIIKRILIISSVGLMAYVVPTDSLVDLYHGHNPEYAELYKKRLKDRDNVELQEELYKMEREIEEAKRQNDN
;
A
#
# COMPACT_ATOMS: atom_id res chain seq x y z
N MET A 1 -13.42 -5.02 -7.39
CA MET A 1 -13.05 -4.01 -6.37
C MET A 1 -13.67 -4.26 -4.98
N CYS A 2 -14.91 -4.75 -4.84
CA CYS A 2 -15.56 -4.88 -3.52
C CYS A 2 -14.97 -5.94 -2.57
N ALA A 3 -14.43 -7.05 -3.09
CA ALA A 3 -13.89 -8.14 -2.26
C ALA A 3 -12.58 -7.76 -1.54
N LEU A 4 -11.75 -6.93 -2.17
CA LEU A 4 -10.49 -6.47 -1.59
C LEU A 4 -10.73 -5.52 -0.40
N ALA A 5 -11.75 -4.66 -0.51
CA ALA A 5 -12.17 -3.77 0.57
C ALA A 5 -12.74 -4.54 1.78
N THR A 6 -13.40 -5.68 1.55
CA THR A 6 -13.93 -6.53 2.62
C THR A 6 -12.79 -7.18 3.40
N ILE A 7 -11.78 -7.72 2.72
CA ILE A 7 -10.60 -8.30 3.38
C ILE A 7 -9.87 -7.25 4.25
N TYR A 8 -9.81 -6.00 3.78
CA TYR A 8 -9.18 -4.91 4.51
C TYR A 8 -9.92 -4.52 5.80
N TYR A 9 -11.25 -4.41 5.74
CA TYR A 9 -12.08 -4.13 6.92
C TYR A 9 -12.04 -5.27 7.94
N PHE A 10 -11.96 -6.52 7.48
CA PHE A 10 -11.87 -7.70 8.35
C PHE A 10 -10.48 -7.89 8.97
N GLY A 11 -9.42 -7.34 8.36
CA GLY A 11 -8.07 -7.31 8.96
C GLY A 11 -8.03 -6.55 10.30
N PHE A 12 -8.76 -5.44 10.42
CA PHE A 12 -8.89 -4.70 11.68
C PHE A 12 -9.45 -5.57 12.82
N LEU A 13 -10.35 -6.50 12.49
CA LEU A 13 -10.97 -7.46 13.39
C LEU A 13 -10.04 -8.61 13.78
N LEU A 14 -9.34 -9.19 12.81
CA LEU A 14 -8.43 -10.30 13.04
C LEU A 14 -7.24 -9.91 13.92
N PHE A 15 -6.69 -8.70 13.72
CA PHE A 15 -5.46 -8.27 14.39
C PHE A 15 -5.66 -7.60 15.77
N ASN A 16 -6.90 -7.39 16.25
CA ASN A 16 -7.16 -6.78 17.56
C ASN A 16 -7.67 -7.75 18.63
N GLY A 17 -7.88 -9.04 18.32
CA GLY A 17 -8.35 -10.03 19.30
C GLY A 17 -9.77 -9.77 19.83
N ILE A 18 -10.55 -8.94 19.11
CA ILE A 18 -11.93 -8.61 19.45
C ILE A 18 -12.81 -9.60 18.68
N ARG A 19 -13.60 -10.41 19.40
CA ARG A 19 -14.56 -11.35 18.79
C ARG A 19 -15.61 -10.55 18.00
N PHE A 20 -15.98 -11.01 16.80
CA PHE A 20 -16.94 -10.35 15.89
C PHE A 20 -18.26 -9.94 16.55
N ARG A 21 -18.67 -10.66 17.61
CA ARG A 21 -19.92 -10.41 18.33
C ARG A 21 -19.88 -9.24 19.31
N ASP A 22 -18.70 -8.72 19.64
CA ASP A 22 -18.53 -7.71 20.69
C ASP A 22 -18.18 -6.31 20.15
N ILE A 23 -18.06 -6.16 18.83
CA ILE A 23 -17.75 -4.90 18.13
C ILE A 23 -18.78 -3.80 18.46
N PHE A 24 -20.06 -4.14 18.51
CA PHE A 24 -21.13 -3.18 18.77
C PHE A 24 -21.51 -3.06 20.26
N LYS A 25 -20.82 -3.81 21.15
CA LYS A 25 -21.20 -3.83 22.57
C LYS A 25 -20.36 -2.84 23.37
N ARG A 26 -21.03 -1.81 23.92
CA ARG A 26 -20.43 -0.79 24.80
C ARG A 26 -19.57 -1.34 25.95
N HIS A 27 -19.85 -2.55 26.45
CA HIS A 27 -19.07 -3.15 27.55
C HIS A 27 -17.61 -3.47 27.18
N ALA A 28 -17.32 -3.77 25.91
CA ALA A 28 -15.96 -4.04 25.43
C ALA A 28 -15.06 -2.80 25.50
N TYR A 29 -15.66 -1.61 25.54
CA TYR A 29 -14.96 -0.32 25.56
C TYR A 29 -14.96 0.37 26.93
N LYS A 30 -15.57 -0.23 27.97
CA LYS A 30 -15.75 0.39 29.29
C LYS A 30 -14.45 0.78 30.00
N HIS A 31 -13.32 0.15 29.67
CA HIS A 31 -12.00 0.45 30.24
C HIS A 31 -11.05 1.18 29.26
N THR A 32 -11.53 1.56 28.08
CA THR A 32 -10.71 2.20 27.05
C THR A 32 -11.10 3.65 26.85
N ASN A 33 -10.09 4.53 26.94
CA ASN A 33 -10.23 5.95 26.65
C ASN A 33 -10.64 6.15 25.17
N ALA A 34 -11.75 6.86 24.90
CA ALA A 34 -12.27 7.09 23.55
C ALA A 34 -11.21 7.67 22.58
N LYS A 35 -10.29 8.49 23.09
CA LYS A 35 -9.16 9.04 22.30
C LYS A 35 -8.24 7.94 21.76
N ARG A 36 -8.04 6.85 22.50
CA ARG A 36 -7.26 5.69 22.04
C ARG A 36 -7.97 4.96 20.91
N VAL A 37 -9.28 4.79 21.01
CA VAL A 37 -10.08 4.11 19.98
C VAL A 37 -10.02 4.90 18.67
N ILE A 38 -10.30 6.21 18.72
CA ILE A 38 -10.23 7.09 17.55
C ILE A 38 -8.82 7.08 16.95
N GLY A 39 -7.78 7.19 17.79
CA GLY A 39 -6.39 7.11 17.34
C GLY A 39 -6.04 5.79 16.66
N THR A 40 -6.53 4.66 17.16
CA THR A 40 -6.29 3.35 16.51
C THR A 40 -7.04 3.18 15.20
N ILE A 41 -8.24 3.77 15.06
CA ILE A 41 -8.99 3.75 13.81
C ILE A 41 -8.27 4.61 12.77
N GLY A 42 -7.89 5.84 13.14
CA GLY A 42 -7.10 6.72 12.28
C GLY A 42 -5.78 6.10 11.86
N LEU A 43 -5.10 5.40 12.78
CA LEU A 43 -3.87 4.66 12.46
C LEU A 43 -4.14 3.54 11.46
N GLY A 44 -5.25 2.82 11.61
CA GLY A 44 -5.71 1.83 10.64
C GLY A 44 -5.77 2.44 9.24
N PHE A 45 -6.51 3.54 9.06
CA PHE A 45 -6.63 4.22 7.76
C PHE A 45 -5.28 4.71 7.21
N ALA A 46 -4.42 5.29 8.05
CA ALA A 46 -3.12 5.79 7.62
C ALA A 46 -2.22 4.66 7.10
N LEU A 47 -2.17 3.53 7.82
CA LEU A 47 -1.39 2.35 7.40
C LEU A 47 -2.01 1.68 6.17
N SER A 48 -3.34 1.67 6.06
CA SER A 48 -4.04 1.21 4.85
C SER A 48 -3.63 1.99 3.62
N ALA A 49 -3.57 3.32 3.73
CA ALA A 49 -3.17 4.20 2.64
C ALA A 49 -1.75 3.90 2.15
N ILE A 50 -0.81 3.63 3.08
CA ILE A 50 0.55 3.19 2.72
C ILE A 50 0.49 1.90 1.90
N ILE A 51 -0.20 0.87 2.40
CA ILE A 51 -0.27 -0.44 1.71
C ILE A 51 -0.94 -0.32 0.33
N ILE A 52 -2.01 0.46 0.22
CA ILE A 52 -2.67 0.73 -1.07
C ILE A 52 -1.70 1.46 -2.01
N GLY A 53 -0.95 2.45 -1.49
CA GLY A 53 0.07 3.15 -2.27
C GLY A 53 1.18 2.22 -2.77
N VAL A 54 1.64 1.27 -1.95
CA VAL A 54 2.60 0.22 -2.37
C VAL A 54 2.01 -0.62 -3.49
N LEU A 55 0.77 -1.08 -3.36
CA LEU A 55 0.10 -1.87 -4.39
C LEU A 55 -0.03 -1.09 -5.70
N PHE A 56 -0.41 0.19 -5.63
CA PHE A 56 -0.50 1.05 -6.81
C PHE A 56 0.87 1.23 -7.47
N LYS A 57 1.94 1.35 -6.67
CA LYS A 57 3.31 1.45 -7.21
C LYS A 57 3.72 0.17 -7.94
N LEU A 58 3.40 -0.99 -7.38
CA LEU A 58 3.66 -2.30 -8.01
C LEU A 58 2.84 -2.53 -9.28
N GLN A 59 1.63 -1.97 -9.36
CA GLN A 59 0.79 -2.03 -10.57
C GLN A 59 1.13 -0.93 -11.58
N PHE A 60 2.14 -0.11 -11.31
CA PHE A 60 2.51 1.06 -12.11
C PHE A 60 1.35 2.04 -12.30
N TRP A 61 0.47 2.21 -11.30
CA TRP A 61 -0.64 3.16 -11.35
C TRP A 61 -0.16 4.59 -11.05
N THR A 62 -0.74 5.57 -11.74
CA THR A 62 -0.46 6.99 -11.49
C THR A 62 -0.96 7.40 -10.12
N GLY A 63 -0.23 8.32 -9.48
CA GLY A 63 -0.57 8.81 -8.14
C GLY A 63 -0.20 7.87 -6.99
N ALA A 64 0.48 6.74 -7.25
CA ALA A 64 0.97 5.84 -6.20
C ALA A 64 1.85 6.56 -5.17
N GLU A 65 2.77 7.40 -5.64
CA GLU A 65 3.67 8.18 -4.78
C GLU A 65 2.92 9.22 -3.95
N PHE A 66 1.92 9.88 -4.55
CA PHE A 66 1.06 10.83 -3.84
C PHE A 66 0.25 10.14 -2.74
N ASN A 67 -0.29 8.95 -3.01
CA ASN A 67 -1.02 8.16 -2.01
C ASN A 67 -0.10 7.66 -0.88
N LEU A 68 1.12 7.20 -1.22
CA LEU A 68 2.14 6.84 -0.24
C LEU A 68 2.49 8.03 0.66
N LEU A 69 2.70 9.22 0.07
CA LEU A 69 3.02 10.45 0.80
C LEU A 69 1.91 10.80 1.78
N ILE A 70 0.64 10.76 1.35
CA ILE A 70 -0.51 10.99 2.23
C ILE A 70 -0.50 10.00 3.40
N GLY A 71 -0.31 8.71 3.12
CA GLY A 71 -0.22 7.66 4.14
C GLY A 71 0.90 7.94 5.15
N PHE A 72 2.07 8.38 4.70
CA PHE A 72 3.18 8.77 5.57
C PHE A 72 2.89 10.00 6.41
N ILE A 73 2.26 11.03 5.86
CA ILE A 73 1.89 12.24 6.61
C ILE A 73 0.97 11.87 7.76
N PHE A 74 -0.12 11.14 7.50
CA PHE A 74 -1.05 10.73 8.55
C PHE A 74 -0.41 9.80 9.58
N THR A 75 0.41 8.84 9.13
CA THR A 75 1.12 7.94 10.04
C THR A 75 2.13 8.72 10.90
N GLY A 76 2.80 9.72 10.33
CA GLY A 76 3.74 10.61 11.01
C GLY A 76 3.07 11.45 12.10
N ILE A 77 1.90 12.04 11.81
CA ILE A 77 1.11 12.77 12.81
C ILE A 77 0.76 11.86 13.99
N ILE A 78 0.28 10.65 13.72
CA ILE A 78 -0.10 9.70 14.76
C ILE A 78 1.14 9.22 15.54
N PHE A 79 2.26 8.99 14.86
CA PHE A 79 3.52 8.63 15.48
C PHE A 79 4.01 9.73 16.43
N LEU A 80 4.00 11.00 16.00
CA LEU A 80 4.39 12.15 16.83
C LEU A 80 3.52 12.29 18.08
N ILE A 81 2.22 12.00 17.96
CA ILE A 81 1.32 12.00 19.12
C ILE A 81 1.59 10.80 20.02
N ALA A 82 1.77 9.59 19.48
CA ALA A 82 1.91 8.36 20.25
C ALA A 82 3.29 8.17 20.91
N PHE A 83 4.35 8.70 20.29
CA PHE A 83 5.73 8.46 20.68
C PHE A 83 6.09 9.01 22.09
N PRO A 84 5.68 10.22 22.50
CA PRO A 84 5.88 10.67 23.88
C PRO A 84 5.20 9.78 24.93
N PHE A 85 4.02 9.25 24.63
CA PHE A 85 3.32 8.32 25.54
C PHE A 85 3.99 6.95 25.57
N TYR A 86 4.57 6.51 24.45
CA TYR A 86 5.40 5.32 24.40
C TYR A 86 6.62 5.46 25.33
N LEU A 87 7.34 6.59 25.27
CA LEU A 87 8.51 6.82 26.11
C LEU A 87 8.17 6.88 27.61
N ARG A 88 7.05 7.54 27.97
CA ARG A 88 6.66 7.71 29.38
C ARG A 88 6.07 6.46 30.01
N ASN A 89 5.15 5.77 29.31
CA ASN A 89 4.32 4.75 29.93
C ASN A 89 4.62 3.32 29.43
N LYS A 90 5.47 3.15 28.39
CA LYS A 90 5.92 1.89 27.77
C LYS A 90 4.89 0.74 27.75
N THR A 91 3.60 1.07 27.68
CA THR A 91 2.55 0.06 27.80
C THR A 91 2.55 -0.83 26.57
N ALA A 92 2.09 -2.07 26.75
CA ALA A 92 1.93 -3.02 25.64
C ALA A 92 1.02 -2.49 24.51
N PHE A 93 0.18 -1.49 24.80
CA PHE A 93 -0.62 -0.78 23.80
C PHE A 93 0.24 0.07 22.86
N TYR A 94 1.03 1.01 23.39
CA TYR A 94 1.87 1.88 22.57
C TYR A 94 2.99 1.11 21.88
N ASN A 95 3.55 0.07 22.52
CA ASN A 95 4.55 -0.79 21.90
C ASN A 95 4.01 -1.49 20.64
N ARG A 96 2.76 -1.98 20.68
CA ARG A 96 2.11 -2.58 19.51
C ARG A 96 1.88 -1.56 18.39
N ILE A 97 1.47 -0.34 18.73
CA ILE A 97 1.28 0.76 17.76
C ILE A 97 2.60 1.08 17.06
N ILE A 98 3.67 1.33 17.82
CA ILE A 98 4.97 1.71 17.26
C ILE A 98 5.54 0.58 16.39
N LYS A 99 5.47 -0.68 16.82
CA LYS A 99 5.91 -1.82 15.99
C LYS A 99 5.16 -1.90 14.66
N ARG A 100 3.83 -1.70 14.66
CA ARG A 100 3.03 -1.70 13.42
C ARG A 100 3.43 -0.58 12.48
N ILE A 101 3.63 0.62 13.02
CA ILE A 101 4.13 1.77 12.25
C ILE A 101 5.48 1.44 11.64
N LEU A 102 6.46 0.97 12.43
CA LEU A 102 7.80 0.66 11.92
C LEU A 102 7.78 -0.41 10.82
N ILE A 103 7.03 -1.50 11.00
CA ILE A 103 6.97 -2.58 10.01
C ILE A 103 6.31 -2.10 8.71
N ILE A 104 5.14 -1.46 8.76
CA ILE A 104 4.41 -1.08 7.54
C ILE A 104 5.04 0.15 6.89
N SER A 105 5.46 1.13 7.66
CA SER A 105 6.12 2.32 7.11
C SER A 105 7.50 1.99 6.53
N SER A 106 8.24 1.00 7.05
CA SER A 106 9.50 0.57 6.42
C SER A 106 9.27 -0.06 5.04
N VAL A 107 8.29 -0.95 4.90
CA VAL A 107 7.92 -1.52 3.58
C VAL A 107 7.43 -0.42 2.63
N GLY A 108 6.58 0.48 3.12
CA GLY A 108 6.15 1.63 2.35
C GLY A 108 7.32 2.50 1.90
N LEU A 109 8.31 2.71 2.77
CA LEU A 109 9.43 3.61 2.50
C LEU A 109 10.34 3.01 1.45
N MET A 110 10.59 1.70 1.51
CA MET A 110 11.29 0.98 0.44
C MET A 110 10.58 1.17 -0.90
N ALA A 111 9.25 0.96 -0.96
CA ALA A 111 8.49 1.16 -2.18
C ALA A 111 8.49 2.62 -2.67
N TYR A 112 8.50 3.59 -1.75
CA TYR A 112 8.54 5.01 -2.09
C TYR A 112 9.88 5.40 -2.71
N VAL A 113 11.00 4.96 -2.13
CA VAL A 113 12.37 5.29 -2.56
C VAL A 113 12.72 4.64 -3.91
N VAL A 114 12.19 3.46 -4.22
CA VAL A 114 12.47 2.80 -5.50
C VAL A 114 11.74 3.54 -6.63
N PRO A 115 12.44 4.02 -7.68
CA PRO A 115 11.80 4.65 -8.82
C PRO A 115 10.90 3.68 -9.59
N THR A 116 9.78 4.17 -10.10
CA THR A 116 8.86 3.37 -10.93
C THR A 116 9.57 2.81 -12.16
N ASP A 117 10.45 3.59 -12.80
CA ASP A 117 11.23 3.17 -13.96
C ASP A 117 12.11 1.94 -13.64
N SER A 118 12.75 1.91 -12.46
CA SER A 118 13.54 0.76 -12.01
C SER A 118 12.70 -0.49 -11.76
N LEU A 119 11.46 -0.33 -11.29
CA LEU A 119 10.53 -1.44 -11.14
C LEU A 119 10.07 -1.98 -12.50
N VAL A 120 9.88 -1.10 -13.48
CA VAL A 120 9.56 -1.49 -14.87
C VAL A 120 10.71 -2.29 -15.46
N ASP A 121 11.95 -1.84 -15.28
CA ASP A 121 13.14 -2.58 -15.74
C ASP A 121 13.28 -3.94 -15.06
N LEU A 122 12.99 -4.02 -13.76
CA LEU A 122 13.04 -5.29 -13.04
C LEU A 122 11.97 -6.28 -13.55
N TYR A 123 10.76 -5.80 -13.85
CA TYR A 123 9.64 -6.65 -14.25
C TYR A 123 9.68 -7.01 -15.74
N HIS A 124 10.09 -6.08 -16.61
CA HIS A 124 10.13 -6.24 -18.06
C HIS A 124 11.55 -6.38 -18.63
N GLY A 125 12.58 -6.54 -17.79
CA GLY A 125 13.99 -6.56 -18.22
C GLY A 125 14.38 -7.65 -19.22
N HIS A 126 13.52 -8.65 -19.44
CA HIS A 126 13.72 -9.64 -20.51
C HIS A 126 13.52 -9.05 -21.92
N ASN A 127 12.74 -7.97 -22.04
CA ASN A 127 12.56 -7.24 -23.28
C ASN A 127 12.80 -5.73 -23.04
N PRO A 128 14.02 -5.23 -23.29
CA PRO A 128 14.37 -3.84 -23.02
C PRO A 128 13.59 -2.85 -23.89
N GLU A 129 13.22 -3.23 -25.11
CA GLU A 129 12.44 -2.38 -26.02
C GLU A 129 11.03 -2.17 -25.47
N TYR A 130 10.40 -3.24 -24.99
CA TYR A 130 9.10 -3.18 -24.32
C TYR A 130 9.17 -2.35 -23.04
N ALA A 131 10.21 -2.53 -22.21
CA ALA A 131 10.40 -1.78 -20.97
C ALA A 131 10.49 -0.27 -21.23
N GLU A 132 11.28 0.15 -22.22
CA GLU A 132 11.42 1.57 -22.59
C GLU A 132 10.11 2.15 -23.14
N LEU A 133 9.40 1.42 -23.99
CA LEU A 133 8.09 1.85 -24.50
C LEU A 133 7.07 1.99 -23.36
N TYR A 134 7.07 1.05 -22.41
CA TYR A 134 6.21 1.11 -21.23
C TYR A 134 6.51 2.36 -20.38
N LYS A 135 7.80 2.68 -20.14
CA LYS A 135 8.19 3.91 -19.42
C LYS A 135 7.73 5.17 -20.15
N LYS A 136 7.84 5.23 -21.47
CA LYS A 136 7.34 6.37 -22.28
C LYS A 136 5.84 6.53 -22.10
N ARG A 137 5.08 5.45 -22.19
CA ARG A 137 3.63 5.44 -21.95
C ARG A 137 3.27 5.85 -20.51
N LEU A 138 4.10 5.53 -19.51
CA LEU A 138 3.87 6.00 -18.14
C LEU A 138 4.01 7.52 -18.00
N LYS A 139 4.91 8.13 -18.77
CA LYS A 139 5.15 9.59 -18.80
C LYS A 139 4.08 10.31 -19.63
N ASP A 140 3.61 9.69 -20.72
CA ASP A 140 2.60 10.24 -21.63
C ASP A 140 1.48 9.22 -21.87
N ARG A 141 0.49 9.21 -20.95
CA ARG A 141 -0.58 8.19 -20.92
C ARG A 141 -1.71 8.42 -21.91
N ASP A 142 -1.87 9.65 -22.37
CA ASP A 142 -2.96 10.04 -23.27
C ASP A 142 -2.55 9.91 -24.74
N ASN A 143 -1.27 9.58 -24.99
CA ASN A 143 -0.75 9.30 -26.31
C ASN A 143 -1.21 7.92 -26.80
N VAL A 144 -2.19 7.96 -27.70
CA VAL A 144 -2.81 6.77 -28.32
C VAL A 144 -1.79 5.97 -29.13
N GLU A 145 -0.83 6.62 -29.79
CA GLU A 145 0.19 5.94 -30.60
C GLU A 145 1.08 5.04 -29.74
N LEU A 146 1.58 5.56 -28.61
CA LEU A 146 2.36 4.77 -27.65
C LEU A 146 1.57 3.58 -27.10
N GLN A 147 0.26 3.74 -26.92
CA GLN A 147 -0.59 2.66 -26.45
C GLN A 147 -0.76 1.57 -27.53
N GLU A 148 -0.97 1.97 -28.78
CA GLU A 148 -1.07 1.02 -29.90
C GLU A 148 0.23 0.27 -30.17
N GLU A 149 1.38 0.95 -30.11
CA GLU A 149 2.70 0.34 -30.26
C GLU A 149 2.93 -0.71 -29.17
N LEU A 150 2.57 -0.40 -27.91
CA LEU A 150 2.74 -1.32 -26.80
C LEU A 150 1.87 -2.57 -26.95
N TYR A 151 0.61 -2.40 -27.39
CA TYR A 151 -0.27 -3.53 -27.67
C TYR A 151 0.21 -4.39 -28.84
N LYS A 152 0.78 -3.80 -29.90
CA LYS A 152 1.34 -4.55 -31.02
C LYS A 152 2.51 -5.42 -30.54
N MET A 153 3.45 -4.81 -29.82
CA MET A 153 4.62 -5.50 -29.28
C MET A 153 4.25 -6.60 -28.28
N GLU A 154 3.24 -6.38 -27.43
CA GLU A 154 2.73 -7.41 -26.51
C GLU A 154 2.20 -8.64 -27.25
N ARG A 155 1.45 -8.44 -28.34
CA ARG A 155 0.95 -9.54 -29.19
C ARG A 155 2.07 -10.30 -29.88
N GLU A 156 3.06 -9.61 -30.44
CA GLU A 156 4.21 -10.25 -31.09
C GLU A 156 5.00 -11.12 -30.10
N ILE A 157 5.20 -10.64 -28.87
CA ILE A 157 5.84 -11.43 -27.80
C ILE A 157 5.01 -12.66 -27.44
N GLU A 158 3.68 -12.53 -27.36
CA GLU A 158 2.79 -13.64 -27.03
C GLU A 158 2.74 -14.68 -28.15
N GLU A 159 2.71 -14.26 -29.40
CA GLU A 159 2.78 -15.14 -30.57
C GLU A 159 4.13 -15.87 -30.65
N ALA A 160 5.24 -15.18 -30.42
CA ALA A 160 6.58 -15.79 -30.37
C ALA A 160 6.71 -16.85 -29.25
N LYS A 161 6.10 -16.60 -28.09
CA LYS A 161 6.05 -17.61 -27.00
C LYS A 161 5.26 -18.84 -27.41
N ARG A 162 4.07 -18.66 -28.01
CA ARG A 162 3.24 -19.77 -28.50
C ARG A 162 3.91 -20.58 -29.60
N GLN A 163 4.76 -19.97 -30.42
CA GLN A 163 5.53 -20.67 -31.44
C GLN A 163 6.69 -21.48 -30.86
N ASN A 164 7.31 -21.03 -29.77
CA ASN A 164 8.39 -21.78 -29.09
C ASN A 164 7.88 -22.93 -28.20
N ASP A 165 6.61 -22.89 -27.79
CA ASP A 165 5.99 -23.93 -26.94
C ASP A 165 5.35 -25.09 -27.75
N ASN A 166 5.32 -25.00 -29.10
CA ASN A 166 4.86 -26.04 -30.03
C ASN A 166 6.02 -26.75 -30.72
#